data_AF-A0A8H5RVF7-F1
#
_entry.id   AF-A0A8H5RVF7-F1
#
_cell.length_a   1.000
_cell.length_b   1.000
_cell.length_c   1.000
_cell.angle_alpha   90.00
_cell.angle_beta   90.00
_cell.angle_gamma   90.00
#
_symmetry.space_group_name_H-M   'P 1'
#
loop_
_entity.id
_entity.type
_entity.pdbx_description
1 polymer ?
#
loop_
_entity_poly.entity_id
_entity_poly.type
_entity_poly.pdbx_seq_one_letter_code
_entity_poly.pdbx_strand_id
1 'polypeptide(L)'
;MVSGHNDYGHGYAATEVRHHEWRTAENSSPHLIPKLQAIVKVNPKIKLLDVGAGSGTISASLAKYMPEGEVTATDISDEILARAKEYAQSQGVSNIKFQQANVFKLPFPDAAFDVTHAHQVLCHLDAPVDAIREMLRVTKPGGTLSLRESDMHMWCIWPELPALLKFHELQVKNIAGKGGQDKGGRQLLSWALKAGVSRQDITLSFGTWCYSAPEDKKAWGSAMKDRSLTGFARGKAIEMGNATGDELDEMAKAWEEWIETDDASLGIMNGEALITKK
;
A
#
# COMPACT_ATOMS: atom_id res chain seq x y z
N MET A 1 -7.97 20.96 20.62
CA MET A 1 -8.06 19.51 20.88
C MET A 1 -8.04 18.82 19.53
N VAL A 2 -6.88 18.32 19.11
CA VAL A 2 -6.71 17.65 17.80
C VAL A 2 -6.18 16.25 18.12
N SER A 3 -7.08 15.29 18.21
CA SER A 3 -6.78 13.85 18.22
C SER A 3 -8.09 13.12 17.89
N GLY A 4 -8.43 13.08 16.60
CA GLY A 4 -9.67 12.48 16.10
C GLY A 4 -9.49 11.48 14.96
N HIS A 5 -8.25 11.11 14.64
CA HIS A 5 -7.94 10.07 13.67
C HIS A 5 -7.55 8.79 14.40
N ASN A 6 -7.90 7.63 13.85
CA ASN A 6 -7.50 6.35 14.41
C ASN A 6 -5.98 6.27 14.61
N ASP A 7 -5.59 5.92 15.84
CA ASP A 7 -4.20 5.77 16.25
C ASP A 7 -3.62 4.51 15.58
N TYR A 8 -3.02 4.71 14.39
CA TYR A 8 -2.28 3.65 13.70
C TYR A 8 -0.92 3.49 14.39
N GLY A 9 -0.93 2.76 15.50
CA GLY A 9 0.25 2.49 16.31
C GLY A 9 0.29 1.04 16.79
N HIS A 10 1.42 0.39 16.50
CA HIS A 10 1.93 -0.88 17.01
C HIS A 10 1.49 -2.16 16.29
N GLY A 11 2.49 -2.84 15.70
CA GLY A 11 2.48 -4.29 15.53
C GLY A 11 2.81 -4.84 14.15
N TYR A 12 3.76 -4.27 13.39
CA TYR A 12 4.33 -5.02 12.27
C TYR A 12 5.26 -6.11 12.83
N ALA A 13 4.75 -7.33 12.97
CA ALA A 13 5.62 -8.48 13.17
C ALA A 13 6.54 -8.61 11.94
N ALA A 14 7.78 -9.06 12.12
CA ALA A 14 8.76 -9.25 11.04
C ALA A 14 8.24 -10.09 9.84
N THR A 15 7.14 -10.81 10.01
CA THR A 15 6.42 -11.58 8.99
C THR A 15 5.63 -10.69 8.02
N GLU A 16 5.05 -9.55 8.46
CA GLU A 16 4.32 -8.61 7.59
C GLU A 16 5.23 -7.90 6.58
N VAL A 17 6.54 -7.93 6.80
CA VAL A 17 7.51 -7.27 5.93
C VAL A 17 7.87 -8.10 4.68
N ARG A 18 7.79 -9.44 4.74
CA ARG A 18 8.21 -10.31 3.61
C ARG A 18 7.37 -10.11 2.34
N HIS A 19 6.10 -9.71 2.49
CA HIS A 19 5.19 -9.45 1.36
C HIS A 19 5.33 -8.04 0.79
N HIS A 20 5.82 -7.09 1.59
CA HIS A 20 6.15 -5.76 1.10
C HIS A 20 7.49 -5.77 0.34
N GLU A 21 8.41 -6.68 0.64
CA GLU A 21 9.68 -6.82 -0.08
C GLU A 21 9.55 -7.30 -1.53
N TRP A 22 8.44 -7.94 -1.88
CA TRP A 22 8.09 -8.28 -3.26
C TRP A 22 7.64 -7.06 -4.08
N ARG A 23 7.16 -6.00 -3.43
CA ARG A 23 6.56 -4.84 -4.10
C ARG A 23 7.64 -3.92 -4.66
N THR A 24 7.54 -3.62 -5.95
CA THR A 24 8.40 -2.66 -6.65
C THR A 24 7.55 -1.64 -7.40
N ALA A 25 8.15 -0.60 -7.97
CA ALA A 25 7.39 0.31 -8.83
C ALA A 25 6.74 -0.42 -10.02
N GLU A 26 7.39 -1.45 -10.56
CA GLU A 26 6.92 -2.21 -11.72
C GLU A 26 5.63 -2.99 -11.44
N ASN A 27 5.56 -3.68 -10.30
CA ASN A 27 4.36 -4.47 -9.97
C ASN A 27 3.35 -3.69 -9.13
N SER A 28 3.77 -2.66 -8.39
CA SER A 28 2.95 -1.94 -7.41
C SER A 28 2.59 -0.51 -7.86
N SER A 29 3.35 0.10 -8.76
CA SER A 29 3.02 1.43 -9.30
C SER A 29 3.18 1.54 -10.83
N PRO A 30 2.78 0.53 -11.64
CA PRO A 30 3.01 0.52 -13.08
C PRO A 30 2.32 1.69 -13.79
N HIS A 31 1.15 2.12 -13.30
CA HIS A 31 0.42 3.28 -13.82
C HIS A 31 1.22 4.58 -13.72
N LEU A 32 2.11 4.72 -12.72
CA LEU A 32 2.93 5.92 -12.54
C LEU A 32 4.15 5.95 -13.48
N ILE A 33 4.73 4.79 -13.81
CA ILE A 33 6.03 4.72 -14.49
C ILE A 33 6.11 5.55 -15.78
N PRO A 34 5.16 5.44 -16.74
CA PRO A 34 5.23 6.22 -17.98
C PRO A 34 5.20 7.74 -17.73
N LYS A 35 4.38 8.17 -16.75
CA LYS A 35 4.27 9.58 -16.38
C LYS A 35 5.54 10.06 -15.69
N LEU A 36 6.09 9.28 -14.78
CA LEU A 36 7.35 9.58 -14.09
C LEU A 36 8.50 9.73 -15.08
N GLN A 37 8.66 8.80 -16.02
CA GLN A 37 9.69 8.87 -17.06
C GLN A 37 9.54 10.13 -17.93
N ALA A 38 8.30 10.49 -18.30
CA ALA A 38 8.04 11.71 -19.06
C ALA A 38 8.42 12.98 -18.28
N ILE A 39 8.14 13.02 -16.96
CA ILE A 39 8.52 14.13 -16.08
C ILE A 39 10.05 14.22 -15.96
N VAL A 40 10.73 13.09 -15.68
CA VAL A 40 12.20 13.00 -15.54
C VAL A 40 12.91 13.45 -16.81
N LYS A 41 12.38 13.11 -17.99
CA LYS A 41 12.95 13.54 -19.28
C LYS A 41 12.98 15.07 -19.45
N VAL A 42 12.01 15.78 -18.86
CA VAL A 42 11.90 17.25 -18.94
C VAL A 42 12.65 17.91 -17.78
N ASN A 43 12.56 17.34 -16.59
CA ASN A 43 13.24 17.80 -15.38
C ASN A 43 13.87 16.60 -14.65
N PRO A 44 15.17 16.33 -14.83
CA PRO A 44 15.82 15.16 -14.22
C PRO A 44 15.96 15.29 -12.70
N LYS A 45 15.86 16.51 -12.14
CA LYS A 45 16.05 16.80 -10.71
C LYS A 45 14.73 16.94 -9.95
N ILE A 46 13.74 16.14 -10.31
CA ILE A 46 12.43 16.14 -9.65
C ILE A 46 12.52 15.67 -8.20
N LYS A 47 11.53 16.09 -7.40
CA LYS A 47 11.31 15.62 -6.03
C LYS A 47 10.06 14.76 -5.98
N LEU A 48 10.19 13.54 -5.46
CA LEU A 48 9.09 12.62 -5.23
C LEU A 48 8.89 12.40 -3.72
N LEU A 49 7.66 12.55 -3.24
CA LEU A 49 7.26 12.14 -1.89
C LEU A 49 6.51 10.81 -1.98
N ASP A 50 6.99 9.80 -1.25
CA ASP A 50 6.30 8.54 -1.02
C ASP A 50 5.73 8.53 0.40
N VAL A 51 4.40 8.49 0.52
CA VAL A 51 3.67 8.51 1.79
C VAL A 51 3.26 7.10 2.14
N GLY A 52 3.56 6.65 3.36
CA GLY A 52 3.34 5.27 3.81
C GLY A 52 4.29 4.29 3.12
N ALA A 53 5.58 4.59 3.15
CA ALA A 53 6.62 3.86 2.42
C ALA A 53 6.80 2.41 2.90
N GLY A 54 6.36 2.06 4.12
CA GLY A 54 6.51 0.73 4.67
C GLY A 54 7.97 0.27 4.62
N SER A 55 8.23 -0.90 4.03
CA SER A 55 9.58 -1.46 3.88
C SER A 55 10.46 -0.75 2.85
N GLY A 56 9.99 0.32 2.20
CA GLY A 56 10.78 1.16 1.29
C GLY A 56 11.11 0.55 -0.07
N THR A 57 10.55 -0.61 -0.41
CA THR A 57 10.87 -1.35 -1.63
C THR A 57 10.35 -0.67 -2.89
N ILE A 58 9.11 -0.16 -2.84
CA ILE A 58 8.54 0.71 -3.88
C ILE A 58 9.35 2.00 -3.97
N SER A 59 9.65 2.65 -2.84
CA SER A 59 10.41 3.91 -2.80
C SER A 59 11.80 3.77 -3.43
N ALA A 60 12.52 2.69 -3.12
CA ALA A 60 13.83 2.38 -3.68
C ALA A 60 13.76 2.05 -5.17
N SER A 61 12.72 1.35 -5.63
CA SER A 61 12.48 1.10 -7.06
C SER A 61 12.16 2.41 -7.81
N LEU A 62 11.27 3.26 -7.28
CA LEU A 62 10.97 4.58 -7.84
C LEU A 62 12.23 5.46 -7.95
N ALA A 63 13.10 5.43 -6.94
CA ALA A 63 14.36 6.19 -6.93
C ALA A 63 15.29 5.81 -8.12
N LYS A 64 15.27 4.55 -8.58
CA LYS A 64 16.04 4.08 -9.75
C LYS A 64 15.54 4.68 -11.07
N TYR A 65 14.26 5.09 -11.16
CA TYR A 65 13.72 5.80 -12.33
C TYR A 65 14.13 7.27 -12.41
N MET A 66 14.73 7.82 -11.35
CA MET A 66 15.07 9.24 -11.23
C MET A 66 16.47 9.44 -10.62
N PRO A 67 17.54 8.97 -11.29
CA PRO A 67 18.90 8.92 -10.71
C PRO A 67 19.47 10.31 -10.32
N GLU A 68 19.00 11.39 -10.94
CA GLU A 68 19.38 12.77 -10.61
C GLU A 68 18.35 13.49 -9.70
N GLY A 69 17.21 12.86 -9.43
CA GLY A 69 16.16 13.38 -8.58
C GLY A 69 16.27 12.86 -7.15
N GLU A 70 15.36 13.31 -6.28
CA GLU A 70 15.32 12.91 -4.87
C GLU A 70 13.97 12.30 -4.46
N VAL A 71 14.01 11.15 -3.78
CA VAL A 71 12.84 10.55 -3.11
C VAL A 71 12.87 10.90 -1.63
N THR A 72 11.75 11.37 -1.10
CA THR A 72 11.49 11.44 0.34
C THR A 72 10.44 10.38 0.67
N ALA A 73 10.80 9.37 1.45
CA ALA A 73 9.93 8.30 1.88
C ALA A 73 9.50 8.54 3.34
N THR A 74 8.20 8.48 3.60
CA THR A 74 7.64 8.76 4.91
C THR A 74 6.75 7.65 5.42
N ASP A 75 6.75 7.44 6.73
CA ASP A 75 5.88 6.48 7.41
C ASP A 75 5.63 6.98 8.85
N ILE A 76 4.58 6.47 9.50
CA ILE A 76 4.28 6.80 10.91
C ILE A 76 5.23 6.07 11.87
N SER A 77 5.78 4.93 11.45
CA SER A 77 6.63 4.06 12.26
C SER A 77 8.13 4.30 12.01
N ASP A 78 8.88 4.68 13.04
CA ASP A 78 10.35 4.77 12.94
C ASP A 78 11.01 3.41 12.73
N GLU A 79 10.44 2.34 13.30
CA GLU A 79 10.96 0.98 13.19
C GLU A 79 10.94 0.52 11.73
N ILE A 80 9.84 0.76 11.00
CA ILE A 80 9.75 0.36 9.60
C ILE A 80 10.67 1.21 8.71
N LEU A 81 10.84 2.50 9.02
CA LEU A 81 11.75 3.39 8.31
C LEU A 81 13.22 2.97 8.46
N ALA A 82 13.62 2.46 9.63
CA ALA A 82 14.96 1.90 9.81
C ALA A 82 15.22 0.74 8.86
N ARG A 83 14.28 -0.20 8.73
CA ARG A 83 14.37 -1.32 7.78
C ARG A 83 14.33 -0.85 6.33
N ALA A 84 13.48 0.12 6.00
CA ALA A 84 13.41 0.71 4.66
C ALA A 84 14.74 1.32 4.23
N LYS A 85 15.45 1.97 5.17
CA LYS A 85 16.78 2.51 4.96
C LYS A 85 17.82 1.42 4.70
N GLU A 86 17.82 0.35 5.48
CA GLU A 86 18.70 -0.80 5.27
C GLU A 86 18.48 -1.45 3.89
N TYR A 87 17.21 -1.60 3.48
CA TYR A 87 16.86 -2.12 2.16
C TYR A 87 17.39 -1.21 1.04
N ALA A 88 17.16 0.11 1.12
CA ALA A 88 17.66 1.03 0.11
C ALA A 88 19.19 0.98 -0.02
N GLN A 89 19.91 0.89 1.11
CA GLN A 89 21.36 0.73 1.15
C GLN A 89 21.81 -0.59 0.49
N SER A 90 21.14 -1.71 0.78
CA SER A 90 21.46 -3.01 0.17
C SER A 90 21.20 -3.03 -1.33
N GLN A 91 20.34 -2.15 -1.83
CA GLN A 91 20.04 -1.95 -3.26
C GLN A 91 20.97 -0.92 -3.94
N GLY A 92 21.91 -0.31 -3.21
CA GLY A 92 22.80 0.73 -3.74
C GLY A 92 22.09 2.04 -4.09
N VAL A 93 20.90 2.29 -3.51
CA VAL A 93 20.10 3.50 -3.77
C VAL A 93 20.48 4.59 -2.77
N SER A 94 21.02 5.70 -3.27
CA SER A 94 21.53 6.81 -2.44
C SER A 94 20.70 8.09 -2.53
N ASN A 95 19.80 8.20 -3.52
CA ASN A 95 18.97 9.38 -3.77
C ASN A 95 17.60 9.33 -3.05
N ILE A 96 17.57 8.70 -1.87
CA ILE A 96 16.39 8.55 -1.03
C ILE A 96 16.65 9.01 0.41
N LYS A 97 15.69 9.72 1.00
CA LYS A 97 15.67 10.15 2.40
C LYS A 97 14.44 9.57 3.09
N PHE A 98 14.58 9.23 4.36
CA PHE A 98 13.50 8.66 5.18
C PHE A 98 13.14 9.63 6.31
N GLN A 99 11.85 9.82 6.55
CA GLN A 99 11.37 10.74 7.59
C GLN A 99 10.04 10.26 8.18
N GLN A 100 9.96 10.23 9.52
CA GLN A 100 8.69 9.98 10.19
C GLN A 100 7.70 11.10 9.89
N ALA A 101 6.50 10.75 9.43
CA ALA A 101 5.43 11.72 9.20
C ALA A 101 4.04 11.10 9.33
N ASN A 102 3.10 11.89 9.82
CA ASN A 102 1.68 11.57 9.76
C ASN A 102 1.10 12.13 8.45
N VAL A 103 0.43 11.27 7.67
CA VAL A 103 -0.20 11.65 6.39
C VAL A 103 -1.22 12.78 6.51
N PHE A 104 -1.88 12.94 7.65
CA PHE A 104 -2.83 14.02 7.91
C PHE A 104 -2.17 15.36 8.18
N LYS A 105 -0.85 15.38 8.42
CA LYS A 105 -0.07 16.59 8.69
C LYS A 105 1.39 16.39 8.29
N LEU A 106 1.63 16.46 6.99
CA LEU A 106 2.95 16.27 6.41
C LEU A 106 3.86 17.46 6.77
N PRO A 107 5.09 17.24 7.27
CA PRO A 107 6.00 18.28 7.75
C PRO A 107 6.73 19.01 6.59
N PHE A 108 6.05 19.20 5.47
CA PHE A 108 6.59 19.81 4.27
C PHE A 108 5.81 21.08 3.90
N PRO A 109 6.46 22.09 3.31
CA PRO A 109 5.76 23.26 2.81
C PRO A 109 4.83 22.90 1.66
N ASP A 110 3.87 23.79 1.39
CA ASP A 110 3.01 23.70 0.22
C ASP A 110 3.87 23.64 -1.06
N ALA A 111 3.39 22.88 -2.06
CA ALA A 111 4.04 22.80 -3.37
C ALA A 111 5.54 22.42 -3.34
N ALA A 112 5.92 21.47 -2.48
CA ALA A 112 7.29 21.01 -2.34
C ALA A 112 7.70 19.94 -3.38
N PHE A 113 6.77 19.09 -3.81
CA PHE A 113 7.06 17.87 -4.59
C PHE A 113 6.46 17.90 -6.00
N ASP A 114 7.23 17.45 -6.98
CA ASP A 114 6.77 17.28 -8.37
C ASP A 114 5.83 16.06 -8.50
N VAL A 115 6.11 15.03 -7.71
CA VAL A 115 5.30 13.81 -7.61
C VAL A 115 5.03 13.48 -6.14
N THR A 116 3.78 13.18 -5.80
CA THR A 116 3.40 12.59 -4.51
C THR A 116 2.78 11.23 -4.78
N HIS A 117 3.12 10.22 -4.01
CA HIS A 117 2.73 8.83 -4.23
C HIS A 117 2.23 8.22 -2.92
N ALA A 118 1.18 7.40 -2.99
CA ALA A 118 0.79 6.49 -1.92
C ALA A 118 0.26 5.18 -2.52
N HIS A 119 0.64 4.07 -1.89
CA HIS A 119 0.23 2.73 -2.31
C HIS A 119 -0.20 1.90 -1.10
N GLN A 120 -1.49 1.52 -1.07
CA GLN A 120 -2.11 0.78 0.04
C GLN A 120 -1.95 1.49 1.39
N VAL A 121 -2.24 2.80 1.40
CA VAL A 121 -2.18 3.64 2.60
C VAL A 121 -3.58 4.11 2.97
N LEU A 122 -4.33 4.62 1.99
CA LEU A 122 -5.65 5.18 2.23
C LEU A 122 -6.66 4.12 2.68
N CYS A 123 -6.46 2.85 2.30
CA CYS A 123 -7.28 1.74 2.79
C CYS A 123 -7.16 1.51 4.31
N HIS A 124 -6.14 2.06 4.96
CA HIS A 124 -5.95 1.99 6.40
C HIS A 124 -6.54 3.20 7.14
N LEU A 125 -6.95 4.26 6.44
CA LEU A 125 -7.35 5.51 7.06
C LEU A 125 -8.86 5.62 7.24
N ASP A 126 -9.28 6.28 8.32
CA ASP A 126 -10.66 6.68 8.55
C ASP A 126 -11.10 7.89 7.70
N ALA A 127 -10.15 8.75 7.33
CA ALA A 127 -10.37 9.98 6.59
C ALA A 127 -9.51 10.05 5.31
N PRO A 128 -9.68 9.13 4.33
CA PRO A 128 -8.85 9.10 3.12
C PRO A 128 -8.91 10.40 2.30
N VAL A 129 -10.04 11.12 2.35
CA VAL A 129 -10.19 12.42 1.66
C VAL A 129 -9.29 13.49 2.25
N ASP A 130 -9.13 13.53 3.58
CA ASP A 130 -8.27 14.52 4.25
C ASP A 130 -6.79 14.23 3.99
N ALA A 131 -6.41 12.95 3.99
CA ALA A 131 -5.09 12.52 3.55
C ALA A 131 -4.79 12.95 2.11
N ILE A 132 -5.74 12.76 1.17
CA ILE A 132 -5.57 13.23 -0.22
C ILE A 132 -5.41 14.76 -0.28
N ARG A 133 -6.18 15.53 0.50
CA ARG A 133 -6.03 17.00 0.55
C ARG A 133 -4.65 17.40 1.03
N GLU A 134 -4.11 16.74 2.05
CA GLU A 134 -2.80 17.05 2.59
C GLU A 134 -1.67 16.65 1.63
N MET A 135 -1.80 15.52 0.94
CA MET A 135 -0.90 15.14 -0.15
C MET A 135 -0.94 16.16 -1.29
N LEU A 136 -2.14 16.58 -1.72
CA LEU A 136 -2.32 17.63 -2.73
C LEU A 136 -1.70 18.95 -2.29
N ARG A 137 -1.78 19.33 -1.00
CA ARG A 137 -1.16 20.57 -0.49
C ARG A 137 0.34 20.61 -0.81
N VAL A 138 1.05 19.51 -0.53
CA VAL A 138 2.50 19.41 -0.76
C VAL A 138 2.89 19.10 -2.20
N THR A 139 1.98 18.62 -3.05
CA THR A 139 2.21 18.52 -4.51
C THR A 139 2.30 19.93 -5.13
N LYS A 140 3.21 20.14 -6.08
CA LYS A 140 3.30 21.39 -6.85
C LYS A 140 2.10 21.58 -7.79
N PRO A 141 1.69 22.83 -8.11
CA PRO A 141 0.86 23.08 -9.28
C PRO A 141 1.52 22.51 -10.55
N GLY A 142 0.75 21.82 -11.38
CA GLY A 142 1.24 21.02 -12.50
C GLY A 142 1.86 19.66 -12.13
N GLY A 143 2.04 19.39 -10.84
CA GLY A 143 2.58 18.13 -10.31
C GLY A 143 1.56 16.99 -10.33
N THR A 144 2.04 15.78 -10.03
CA THR A 144 1.23 14.55 -10.09
C THR A 144 1.07 13.92 -8.71
N LEU A 145 -0.17 13.62 -8.32
CA LEU A 145 -0.49 12.71 -7.21
C LEU A 145 -0.87 11.34 -7.77
N SER A 146 -0.17 10.30 -7.34
CA SER A 146 -0.39 8.90 -7.71
C SER A 146 -0.93 8.12 -6.51
N LEU A 147 -2.05 7.43 -6.70
CA LEU A 147 -2.70 6.62 -5.66
C LEU A 147 -2.97 5.23 -6.19
N ARG A 148 -2.72 4.20 -5.38
CA ARG A 148 -3.17 2.83 -5.66
C ARG A 148 -3.65 2.14 -4.41
N GLU A 149 -4.84 1.57 -4.46
CA GLU A 149 -5.50 0.95 -3.32
C GLU A 149 -6.13 -0.37 -3.73
N SER A 150 -6.09 -1.38 -2.85
CA SER A 150 -6.76 -2.65 -3.09
C SER A 150 -8.27 -2.48 -3.01
N ASP A 151 -8.98 -3.21 -3.86
CA ASP A 151 -10.40 -3.49 -3.64
C ASP A 151 -10.52 -4.90 -3.07
N MET A 152 -10.69 -5.00 -1.75
CA MET A 152 -10.61 -6.30 -1.08
C MET A 152 -11.76 -7.21 -1.55
N HIS A 153 -12.92 -6.66 -1.90
CA HIS A 153 -14.07 -7.43 -2.39
C HIS A 153 -13.90 -7.99 -3.81
N MET A 154 -12.76 -7.73 -4.45
CA MET A 154 -12.45 -8.15 -5.83
C MET A 154 -11.23 -9.07 -5.88
N TRP A 155 -11.00 -9.84 -4.82
CA TRP A 155 -10.01 -10.92 -4.83
C TRP A 155 -10.64 -12.16 -5.46
N CYS A 156 -9.94 -12.78 -6.40
CA CYS A 156 -10.37 -14.03 -7.04
C CYS A 156 -9.33 -15.12 -6.77
N ILE A 157 -9.69 -16.12 -5.96
CA ILE A 157 -8.80 -17.19 -5.54
C ILE A 157 -9.24 -18.53 -6.13
N TRP A 158 -8.27 -19.35 -6.53
CA TRP A 158 -8.47 -20.73 -6.96
C TRP A 158 -7.39 -21.64 -6.35
N PRO A 159 -7.71 -22.86 -5.90
CA PRO A 159 -9.06 -23.35 -5.65
C PRO A 159 -9.75 -22.57 -4.51
N GLU A 160 -11.08 -22.56 -4.53
CA GLU A 160 -11.91 -21.90 -3.51
C GLU A 160 -12.02 -22.76 -2.24
N LEU A 161 -10.90 -22.94 -1.54
CA LEU A 161 -10.90 -23.66 -0.27
C LEU A 161 -11.77 -22.91 0.75
N PRO A 162 -12.74 -23.56 1.44
CA PRO A 162 -13.65 -22.87 2.35
C PRO A 162 -12.96 -22.02 3.43
N ALA A 163 -11.84 -22.51 3.96
CA ALA A 163 -11.06 -21.78 4.95
C ALA A 163 -10.38 -20.52 4.38
N LEU A 164 -9.98 -20.51 3.10
CA LEU A 164 -9.43 -19.32 2.45
C LEU A 164 -10.49 -18.26 2.18
N LEU A 165 -11.70 -18.68 1.78
CA LEU A 165 -12.84 -17.77 1.63
C LEU A 165 -13.17 -17.11 2.97
N LYS A 166 -13.24 -17.91 4.04
CA LYS A 166 -13.48 -17.40 5.40
C LYS A 166 -12.36 -16.48 5.90
N PHE A 167 -11.09 -16.81 5.60
CA PHE A 167 -9.95 -15.94 5.88
C PHE A 167 -10.13 -14.58 5.19
N HIS A 168 -10.54 -14.58 3.93
CA HIS A 168 -10.75 -13.35 3.19
C HIS A 168 -11.88 -12.49 3.81
N GLU A 169 -13.02 -13.09 4.15
CA GLU A 169 -14.12 -12.39 4.86
C GLU A 169 -13.65 -11.77 6.18
N LEU A 170 -12.86 -12.52 6.96
CA LEU A 170 -12.27 -12.02 8.21
C LEU A 170 -11.37 -10.80 7.98
N GLN A 171 -10.56 -10.82 6.92
CA GLN A 171 -9.66 -9.72 6.58
C GLN A 171 -10.43 -8.45 6.18
N VAL A 172 -11.49 -8.60 5.39
CA VAL A 172 -12.42 -7.49 5.05
C VAL A 172 -13.05 -6.91 6.31
N LYS A 173 -13.58 -7.77 7.20
CA LYS A 173 -14.21 -7.35 8.46
C LYS A 173 -13.22 -6.62 9.37
N ASN A 174 -11.98 -7.10 9.45
CA ASN A 174 -10.95 -6.50 10.30
C ASN A 174 -10.52 -5.10 9.82
N ILE A 175 -10.40 -4.89 8.51
CA ILE A 175 -10.10 -3.55 7.96
C ILE A 175 -11.25 -2.59 8.25
N ALA A 176 -12.48 -2.97 7.91
CA ALA A 176 -13.65 -2.13 8.14
C ALA A 176 -13.87 -1.85 9.64
N GLY A 177 -13.67 -2.84 10.51
CA GLY A 177 -13.83 -2.71 11.97
C GLY A 177 -12.82 -1.76 12.63
N LYS A 178 -11.69 -1.47 11.98
CA LYS A 178 -10.69 -0.48 12.40
C LYS A 178 -10.89 0.88 11.73
N GLY A 179 -12.03 1.12 11.09
CA GLY A 179 -12.31 2.36 10.35
C GLY A 179 -11.59 2.47 9.00
N GLY A 180 -10.89 1.41 8.55
CA GLY A 180 -10.27 1.36 7.24
C GLY A 180 -11.26 1.18 6.10
N GLN A 181 -10.77 1.28 4.87
CA GLN A 181 -11.56 1.27 3.64
C GLN A 181 -11.33 -0.04 2.86
N ASP A 182 -12.17 -1.03 3.10
CA ASP A 182 -12.14 -2.34 2.43
C ASP A 182 -12.44 -2.26 0.91
N LYS A 183 -13.07 -1.17 0.47
CA LYS A 183 -13.42 -0.87 -0.93
C LYS A 183 -12.58 0.27 -1.51
N GLY A 184 -11.39 0.52 -0.96
CA GLY A 184 -10.60 1.70 -1.32
C GLY A 184 -10.30 1.83 -2.81
N GLY A 185 -9.96 0.72 -3.47
CA GLY A 185 -9.69 0.67 -4.91
C GLY A 185 -10.80 1.30 -5.77
N ARG A 186 -12.05 0.85 -5.62
CA ARG A 186 -13.18 1.43 -6.39
C ARG A 186 -13.56 2.85 -5.98
N GLN A 187 -13.07 3.37 -4.86
CA GLN A 187 -13.47 4.68 -4.31
C GLN A 187 -12.51 5.81 -4.63
N LEU A 188 -11.32 5.54 -5.19
CA LEU A 188 -10.30 6.56 -5.48
C LEU A 188 -10.83 7.78 -6.22
N LEU A 189 -11.63 7.58 -7.26
CA LEU A 189 -12.26 8.70 -7.99
C LEU A 189 -13.17 9.53 -7.08
N SER A 190 -14.03 8.87 -6.29
CA SER A 190 -14.94 9.58 -5.38
C SER A 190 -14.16 10.40 -4.36
N TRP A 191 -13.09 9.83 -3.81
CA TRP A 191 -12.27 10.52 -2.82
C TRP A 191 -11.52 11.71 -3.42
N ALA A 192 -10.95 11.57 -4.61
CA ALA A 192 -10.29 12.68 -5.31
C ALA A 192 -11.25 13.85 -5.61
N LEU A 193 -12.47 13.56 -6.07
CA LEU A 193 -13.50 14.59 -6.30
C LEU A 193 -13.87 15.30 -4.98
N LYS A 194 -14.06 14.54 -3.90
CA LYS A 194 -14.36 15.09 -2.56
C LYS A 194 -13.19 15.90 -1.98
N ALA A 195 -11.95 15.59 -2.39
CA ALA A 195 -10.77 16.36 -2.03
C ALA A 195 -10.66 17.70 -2.79
N GLY A 196 -11.56 17.97 -3.74
CA GLY A 196 -11.62 19.23 -4.50
C GLY A 196 -10.94 19.17 -5.86
N VAL A 197 -10.56 17.98 -6.33
CA VAL A 197 -9.94 17.80 -7.65
C VAL A 197 -11.02 17.81 -8.74
N SER A 198 -10.80 18.54 -9.83
CA SER A 198 -11.71 18.52 -10.98
C SER A 198 -11.63 17.18 -11.73
N ARG A 199 -12.78 16.66 -12.20
CA ARG A 199 -12.86 15.36 -12.89
C ARG A 199 -11.90 15.24 -14.08
N GLN A 200 -11.70 16.32 -14.83
CA GLN A 200 -10.82 16.36 -16.00
C GLN A 200 -9.33 16.16 -15.67
N ASP A 201 -8.95 16.34 -14.41
CA ASP A 201 -7.57 16.23 -13.93
C ASP A 201 -7.28 14.87 -13.30
N ILE A 202 -8.22 13.92 -13.38
CA ILE A 202 -8.15 12.59 -12.78
C ILE A 202 -8.21 11.52 -13.87
N THR A 203 -7.13 10.76 -14.01
CA THR A 203 -7.13 9.50 -14.76
C THR A 203 -7.31 8.35 -13.77
N LEU A 204 -8.41 7.60 -13.90
CA LEU A 204 -8.68 6.39 -13.12
C LEU A 204 -8.41 5.16 -14.00
N SER A 205 -7.67 4.19 -13.48
CA SER A 205 -7.50 2.86 -14.05
C SER A 205 -7.67 1.78 -12.98
N PHE A 206 -7.65 0.53 -13.40
CA PHE A 206 -7.55 -0.63 -12.52
C PHE A 206 -6.38 -1.50 -12.99
N GLY A 207 -5.61 -2.00 -12.03
CA GLY A 207 -4.49 -2.89 -12.27
C GLY A 207 -4.56 -4.08 -11.30
N THR A 208 -4.09 -5.23 -11.75
CA THR A 208 -4.15 -6.48 -10.96
C THR A 208 -2.78 -6.89 -10.46
N TRP A 209 -2.73 -7.46 -9.27
CA TRP A 209 -1.70 -8.44 -8.94
C TRP A 209 -2.20 -9.83 -9.30
N CYS A 210 -1.29 -10.70 -9.69
CA CYS A 210 -1.54 -12.10 -9.98
C CYS A 210 -0.47 -12.92 -9.27
N TYR A 211 -0.87 -13.82 -8.38
CA TYR A 211 -0.01 -14.79 -7.73
C TYR A 211 -0.35 -16.16 -8.29
N SER A 212 0.51 -16.69 -9.15
CA SER A 212 0.35 -18.03 -9.75
C SER A 212 1.68 -18.76 -9.91
N ALA A 213 2.79 -18.05 -10.11
CA ALA A 213 4.12 -18.64 -10.11
C ALA A 213 4.46 -19.23 -8.73
N PRO A 214 5.19 -20.35 -8.63
CA PRO A 214 5.52 -20.99 -7.36
C PRO A 214 6.14 -20.05 -6.32
N GLU A 215 7.03 -19.15 -6.75
CA GLU A 215 7.74 -18.19 -5.89
C GLU A 215 6.77 -17.13 -5.33
N ASP A 216 5.89 -16.60 -6.19
CA ASP A 216 4.88 -15.62 -5.83
C ASP A 216 3.84 -16.23 -4.88
N LYS A 217 3.39 -17.46 -5.17
CA LYS A 217 2.50 -18.23 -4.29
C LYS A 217 3.14 -18.46 -2.93
N LYS A 218 4.40 -18.89 -2.90
CA LYS A 218 5.12 -19.12 -1.65
C LYS A 218 5.26 -17.83 -0.84
N ALA A 219 5.61 -16.72 -1.49
CA ALA A 219 5.75 -15.43 -0.83
C ALA A 219 4.43 -14.94 -0.22
N TRP A 220 3.34 -14.96 -0.99
CA TRP A 220 2.02 -14.51 -0.53
C TRP A 220 1.33 -15.49 0.41
N GLY A 221 1.35 -16.78 0.12
CA GLY A 221 0.71 -17.80 0.94
C GLY A 221 1.37 -17.90 2.32
N SER A 222 2.71 -17.91 2.38
CA SER A 222 3.42 -17.97 3.68
C SER A 222 3.12 -16.76 4.54
N ALA A 223 3.01 -15.59 3.91
CA ALA A 223 2.61 -14.34 4.54
C ALA A 223 1.22 -14.39 5.19
N MET A 224 0.22 -14.88 4.44
CA MET A 224 -1.15 -14.99 4.94
C MET A 224 -1.29 -16.11 5.99
N LYS A 225 -0.52 -17.19 5.84
CA LYS A 225 -0.37 -18.23 6.85
C LYS A 225 0.15 -17.66 8.16
N ASP A 226 1.26 -16.94 8.13
CA ASP A 226 1.88 -16.37 9.32
C ASP A 226 0.94 -15.40 10.04
N ARG A 227 0.15 -14.63 9.28
CA ARG A 227 -0.90 -13.74 9.81
C ARG A 227 -2.03 -14.52 10.51
N SER A 228 -2.31 -15.74 10.07
CA SER A 228 -3.30 -16.63 10.70
C SER A 228 -2.78 -17.24 12.00
N LEU A 229 -1.48 -17.56 12.06
CA LEU A 229 -0.87 -18.27 13.19
C LEU A 229 -0.35 -17.35 14.30
N THR A 230 0.09 -16.14 13.97
CA THR A 230 0.88 -15.31 14.90
C THR A 230 0.49 -13.83 14.86
N GLY A 231 0.87 -13.12 15.93
CA GLY A 231 0.88 -11.66 15.96
C GLY A 231 -0.42 -11.01 16.43
N PHE A 232 -0.41 -9.67 16.39
CA PHE A 232 -1.49 -8.82 16.87
C PHE A 232 -2.83 -9.11 16.16
N ALA A 233 -2.79 -9.46 14.87
CA ALA A 233 -3.99 -9.76 14.08
C ALA A 233 -4.76 -10.98 14.60
N ARG A 234 -4.09 -12.10 14.88
CA ARG A 234 -4.71 -13.30 15.50
C ARG A 234 -5.32 -12.97 16.86
N GLY A 235 -4.53 -12.33 17.73
CA GLY A 235 -4.99 -11.96 19.08
C GLY A 235 -6.25 -11.09 19.03
N LYS A 236 -6.27 -10.08 18.16
CA LYS A 236 -7.43 -9.21 17.96
C LYS A 236 -8.62 -9.93 17.35
N ALA A 237 -8.42 -10.83 16.38
CA ALA A 237 -9.51 -11.58 15.77
C ALA A 237 -10.26 -12.43 16.82
N ILE A 238 -9.52 -13.04 17.75
CA ILE A 238 -10.10 -13.81 18.86
C ILE A 238 -10.76 -12.89 19.89
N GLU A 239 -10.07 -11.82 20.32
CA GLU A 239 -10.59 -10.84 21.30
C GLU A 239 -11.92 -10.21 20.84
N MET A 240 -12.03 -9.89 19.55
CA MET A 240 -13.23 -9.29 18.96
C MET A 240 -14.32 -10.32 18.62
N GLY A 241 -14.09 -11.62 18.86
CA GLY A 241 -15.03 -12.68 18.50
C GLY A 241 -15.23 -12.83 16.98
N ASN A 242 -14.26 -12.41 16.18
CA ASN A 242 -14.33 -12.49 14.72
C ASN A 242 -13.89 -13.86 14.19
N ALA A 243 -13.06 -14.61 14.95
CA ALA A 243 -12.66 -15.98 14.65
C ALA A 243 -12.22 -16.72 15.93
N THR A 244 -12.29 -18.05 15.92
CA THR A 244 -11.71 -18.91 16.96
C THR A 244 -10.25 -19.27 16.65
N GLY A 245 -9.52 -19.79 17.64
CA GLY A 245 -8.17 -20.30 17.41
C GLY A 245 -8.12 -21.43 16.39
N ASP A 246 -9.07 -22.36 16.47
CA ASP A 246 -9.16 -23.51 15.55
C ASP A 246 -9.44 -23.06 14.12
N GLU A 247 -10.35 -22.08 13.93
CA GLU A 247 -10.65 -21.53 12.61
C GLU A 247 -9.41 -20.89 11.97
N LEU A 248 -8.60 -20.17 12.74
CA LEU A 248 -7.38 -19.54 12.26
C LEU A 248 -6.30 -20.59 11.93
N ASP A 249 -6.25 -21.70 12.67
CA ASP A 249 -5.34 -22.81 12.38
C ASP A 249 -5.75 -23.56 11.10
N GLU A 250 -7.05 -23.71 10.84
CA GLU A 250 -7.58 -24.22 9.57
C GLU A 250 -7.23 -23.30 8.39
N MET A 251 -7.36 -21.99 8.56
CA MET A 251 -6.95 -21.00 7.54
C MET A 251 -5.47 -21.11 7.22
N ALA A 252 -4.62 -21.30 8.23
CA ALA A 252 -3.19 -21.49 8.03
C ALA A 252 -2.87 -22.73 7.20
N LYS A 253 -3.51 -23.86 7.50
CA LYS A 253 -3.36 -25.12 6.74
C LYS A 253 -3.84 -24.96 5.29
N ALA A 254 -4.94 -24.26 5.08
CA ALA A 254 -5.46 -24.02 3.72
C ALA A 254 -4.51 -23.13 2.88
N TRP A 255 -3.80 -22.18 3.50
CA TRP A 255 -2.73 -21.45 2.82
C TRP A 255 -1.55 -22.34 2.47
N GLU A 256 -1.16 -23.30 3.32
CA GLU A 256 -0.14 -24.30 2.98
C GLU A 256 -0.57 -25.17 1.79
N GLU A 257 -1.81 -25.68 1.81
CA GLU A 257 -2.38 -26.45 0.71
C GLU A 257 -2.38 -25.67 -0.61
N TRP A 258 -2.80 -24.40 -0.57
CA TRP A 258 -2.83 -23.54 -1.74
C TRP A 258 -1.43 -23.26 -2.32
N ILE A 259 -0.41 -23.12 -1.48
CA ILE A 259 0.99 -22.95 -1.95
C ILE A 259 1.42 -24.17 -2.77
N GLU A 260 1.15 -25.37 -2.26
CA GLU A 260 1.57 -26.65 -2.87
C GLU A 260 0.68 -27.10 -4.05
N THR A 261 -0.48 -26.47 -4.25
CA THR A 261 -1.41 -26.83 -5.33
C THR A 261 -0.98 -26.22 -6.66
N ASP A 262 -0.61 -27.03 -7.65
CA ASP A 262 -0.02 -26.59 -8.92
C ASP A 262 -0.87 -25.58 -9.72
N ASP A 263 -2.18 -25.78 -9.80
CA ASP A 263 -3.10 -24.91 -10.56
C ASP A 263 -3.66 -23.75 -9.73
N ALA A 264 -3.21 -23.58 -8.49
CA ALA A 264 -3.65 -22.51 -7.62
C ALA A 264 -3.27 -21.12 -8.15
N SER A 265 -4.18 -20.15 -7.99
CA SER A 265 -3.94 -18.76 -8.37
C SER A 265 -4.74 -17.78 -7.52
N LEU A 266 -4.25 -16.54 -7.43
CA LEU A 266 -4.91 -15.43 -6.74
C LEU A 266 -4.75 -14.15 -7.56
N GLY A 267 -5.87 -13.57 -7.97
CA GLY A 267 -5.94 -12.23 -8.54
C GLY A 267 -6.39 -11.22 -7.50
N ILE A 268 -5.70 -10.07 -7.42
CA ILE A 268 -6.09 -8.95 -6.56
C ILE A 268 -6.27 -7.70 -7.43
N MET A 269 -7.49 -7.20 -7.47
CA MET A 269 -7.79 -5.95 -8.17
C MET A 269 -7.41 -4.74 -7.30
N ASN A 270 -6.77 -3.76 -7.94
CA ASN A 270 -6.40 -2.51 -7.31
C ASN A 270 -6.90 -1.36 -8.19
N GLY A 271 -7.56 -0.38 -7.57
CA GLY A 271 -7.84 0.89 -8.23
C GLY A 271 -6.57 1.73 -8.28
N GLU A 272 -6.42 2.50 -9.35
CA GLU A 272 -5.26 3.35 -9.61
C GLU A 272 -5.75 4.74 -10.04
N ALA A 273 -5.18 5.80 -9.47
CA ALA A 273 -5.49 7.17 -9.85
C ALA A 273 -4.22 7.99 -10.06
N LEU A 274 -4.13 8.61 -11.23
CA LEU A 274 -3.20 9.70 -11.50
C LEU A 274 -3.96 11.02 -11.51
N ILE A 275 -3.55 11.92 -10.64
CA ILE A 275 -4.18 13.22 -10.43
C ILE A 275 -3.19 14.30 -10.79
N THR A 276 -3.54 15.21 -11.69
CA THR A 276 -2.73 16.41 -11.96
C THR A 276 -3.23 17.54 -11.08
N LYS A 277 -2.39 18.09 -10.21
CA LYS A 277 -2.76 19.28 -9.42
C LYS A 277 -2.75 20.51 -10.34
N LYS A 278 -3.85 21.25 -10.40
CA LYS A 278 -3.93 22.54 -11.11
C LYS A 278 -3.54 23.70 -10.21
#